data_AF-A0A7L2Y1M9-F1
#
_entry.id   AF-A0A7L2Y1M9-F1
#
_cell.length_a   1.000
_cell.length_b   1.000
_cell.length_c   1.000
_cell.angle_alpha   90.00
_cell.angle_beta   90.00
_cell.angle_gamma   90.00
#
_symmetry.space_group_name_H-M   'P 1'
#
loop_
_entity.id
_entity.type
_entity.pdbx_description
1 polymer ?
#
loop_
_entity_poly.entity_id
_entity_poly.type
_entity_poly.pdbx_seq_one_letter_code
_entity_poly.pdbx_strand_id
1 'polypeptide(L)'
;VNPPYFVPLVEIVPHPETDPSTTERTYALMKKIGQSPVKLNREIEGFVLNRLQYAVISEAWRLVGEGVISPTDLDLVMSDGLGMRYAFIGPLETMHLNAEGVSNYCERYAEGMRLVLNTFGPVPEFSGETVQKVNQALSEKIPVVPKVLDARRKWRDECLTGLAKLKTQMKSD
;
A
#
# COMPACT_ATOMS: atom_id res chain seq x y z
N VAL A 1 -10.46 3.96 3.46
CA VAL A 1 -9.30 4.50 2.70
C VAL A 1 -9.80 5.57 1.73
N ASN A 2 -9.08 6.66 1.48
CA ASN A 2 -9.54 7.72 0.57
C ASN A 2 -9.18 7.39 -0.90
N PRO A 3 -10.09 7.49 -1.88
CA PRO A 3 -11.54 7.75 -1.76
C PRO A 3 -12.34 6.50 -1.35
N PRO A 4 -13.19 6.59 -0.30
CA PRO A 4 -13.84 5.41 0.30
C PRO A 4 -14.90 4.76 -0.57
N TYR A 5 -15.33 5.43 -1.65
CA TYR A 5 -16.29 4.89 -2.61
C TYR A 5 -15.64 3.88 -3.57
N PHE A 6 -14.35 4.01 -3.86
CA PHE A 6 -13.62 3.15 -4.81
C PHE A 6 -12.62 2.21 -4.12
N VAL A 7 -12.18 2.55 -2.91
CA VAL A 7 -11.26 1.73 -2.13
C VAL A 7 -12.00 1.13 -0.93
N PRO A 8 -12.44 -0.14 -1.02
CA PRO A 8 -13.46 -0.65 -0.11
C PRO A 8 -12.94 -1.05 1.28
N LEU A 9 -11.63 -1.01 1.50
CA LEU A 9 -11.02 -1.43 2.75
C LEU A 9 -11.45 -0.55 3.93
N VAL A 10 -11.88 -1.21 5.01
CA VAL A 10 -12.21 -0.61 6.31
C VAL A 10 -11.47 -1.36 7.42
N GLU A 11 -10.58 -0.69 8.14
CA GLU A 11 -9.91 -1.27 9.32
C GLU A 11 -10.79 -1.06 10.56
N ILE A 12 -11.22 -2.16 11.19
CA ILE A 12 -11.96 -2.15 12.45
C ILE A 12 -10.95 -2.40 13.57
N VAL A 13 -10.73 -1.38 14.40
CA VAL A 13 -9.72 -1.41 15.46
C VAL A 13 -10.41 -1.30 16.81
N PRO A 14 -10.41 -2.36 17.63
CA PRO A 14 -11.00 -2.32 18.96
C PRO A 14 -10.08 -1.63 19.97
N HIS A 15 -10.67 -0.82 20.85
CA HIS A 15 -10.08 -0.52 22.17
C HIS A 15 -10.08 -1.81 23.02
N PRO A 16 -9.14 -2.01 23.98
CA PRO A 16 -9.15 -3.19 24.86
C PRO A 16 -10.48 -3.48 25.57
N GLU A 17 -11.29 -2.45 25.84
CA GLU A 17 -12.61 -2.58 26.47
C GLU A 17 -13.78 -2.69 25.46
N THR A 18 -13.51 -2.73 24.15
CA THR A 18 -14.57 -2.86 23.14
C THR A 18 -15.19 -4.24 23.22
N ASP A 19 -16.50 -4.29 23.48
CA ASP A 19 -17.24 -5.54 23.49
C ASP A 19 -17.12 -6.25 22.11
N PRO A 20 -16.78 -7.55 22.07
CA PRO A 20 -16.64 -8.30 20.81
C PRO A 20 -17.87 -8.24 19.90
N SER A 21 -19.09 -8.13 20.45
CA SER A 21 -20.29 -7.99 19.63
C SER A 21 -20.32 -6.68 18.84
N THR A 22 -19.65 -5.62 19.33
CA THR A 22 -19.55 -4.33 18.64
C THR A 22 -18.70 -4.45 17.38
N THR A 23 -17.56 -5.15 17.45
CA THR A 23 -16.70 -5.37 16.27
C THR A 23 -17.39 -6.27 15.25
N GLU A 24 -18.08 -7.34 15.68
CA GLU A 24 -18.82 -8.22 14.76
C GLU A 24 -20.00 -7.51 14.08
N ARG A 25 -20.79 -6.72 14.83
CA ARG A 25 -21.89 -5.92 14.25
C ARG A 25 -21.37 -4.90 13.23
N THR A 26 -20.25 -4.26 13.53
CA THR A 26 -19.60 -3.30 12.63
C THR A 26 -19.07 -4.01 11.38
N TYR A 27 -18.45 -5.18 11.54
CA TYR A 27 -17.98 -6.01 10.42
C TYR A 27 -19.13 -6.40 9.50
N ALA A 28 -20.24 -6.89 10.06
CA ALA A 28 -21.43 -7.27 9.30
C ALA A 28 -22.05 -6.06 8.57
N LEU A 29 -22.13 -4.90 9.23
CA LEU A 29 -22.61 -3.67 8.62
C LEU A 29 -21.76 -3.26 7.41
N MET A 30 -20.43 -3.23 7.57
CA MET A 30 -19.50 -2.84 6.51
C MET A 30 -19.58 -3.80 5.32
N LYS A 31 -19.67 -5.12 5.57
CA LYS A 31 -19.94 -6.11 4.53
C LYS A 31 -21.25 -5.84 3.79
N LYS A 32 -22.34 -5.55 4.52
CA LYS A 32 -23.67 -5.31 3.96
C LYS A 32 -23.70 -4.14 2.98
N ILE A 33 -22.90 -3.09 3.22
CA ILE A 33 -22.82 -1.91 2.34
C ILE A 33 -21.78 -2.07 1.21
N GLY A 34 -21.25 -3.28 1.00
CA GLY A 34 -20.29 -3.59 -0.08
C GLY A 34 -18.83 -3.26 0.26
N GLN A 35 -18.52 -2.84 1.49
CA GLN A 35 -17.16 -2.61 1.93
C GLN A 35 -16.44 -3.92 2.26
N SER A 36 -15.12 -3.83 2.40
CA SER A 36 -14.21 -4.93 2.74
C SER A 36 -13.61 -4.68 4.12
N PRO A 37 -14.36 -4.94 5.20
CA PRO A 37 -13.86 -4.77 6.56
C PRO A 37 -12.79 -5.81 6.91
N VAL A 38 -11.79 -5.39 7.67
CA VAL A 38 -10.79 -6.25 8.32
C VAL A 38 -10.79 -5.96 9.82
N LYS A 39 -10.65 -7.01 10.63
CA LYS A 39 -10.62 -6.89 12.11
C LYS A 39 -9.18 -6.91 12.57
N LEU A 40 -8.77 -5.89 13.29
CA LEU A 40 -7.50 -5.90 14.02
C LEU A 40 -7.74 -6.53 15.39
N ASN A 41 -6.81 -7.38 15.84
CA ASN A 41 -6.90 -8.02 17.15
C ASN A 41 -6.54 -7.08 18.31
N ARG A 42 -5.80 -5.99 18.01
CA ARG A 42 -5.41 -4.95 18.96
C ARG A 42 -5.08 -3.66 18.21
N GLU A 43 -5.14 -2.55 18.91
CA GLU A 43 -4.62 -1.29 18.40
C GLU A 43 -3.09 -1.31 18.28
N ILE A 44 -2.59 -0.68 17.21
CA ILE A 44 -1.17 -0.39 16.99
C ILE A 44 -1.08 0.95 16.26
N GLU A 45 -0.01 1.71 16.51
CA GLU A 45 0.23 2.96 15.80
C GLU A 45 0.34 2.73 14.28
N GLY A 46 -0.46 3.49 13.53
CA GLY A 46 -0.55 3.39 12.07
C GLY A 46 -1.43 2.25 11.54
N PHE A 47 -2.05 1.45 12.40
CA PHE A 47 -2.88 0.30 12.00
C PHE A 47 -2.13 -0.64 11.03
N VAL A 48 -2.79 -1.33 10.10
CA VAL A 48 -2.08 -2.23 9.16
C VAL A 48 -1.71 -1.48 7.89
N LEU A 49 -2.65 -0.73 7.30
CA LEU A 49 -2.43 -0.07 6.01
C LEU A 49 -1.27 0.93 6.06
N ASN A 50 -1.26 1.86 7.03
CA ASN A 50 -0.18 2.86 7.05
C ASN A 50 1.16 2.24 7.41
N ARG A 51 1.20 1.16 8.20
CA ARG A 51 2.46 0.46 8.48
C ARG A 51 3.08 -0.16 7.23
N LEU A 52 2.26 -0.81 6.39
CA LEU A 52 2.72 -1.32 5.10
C LEU A 52 3.13 -0.17 4.16
N GLN A 53 2.33 0.90 4.10
CA GLN A 53 2.63 2.08 3.29
C GLN A 53 3.96 2.73 3.70
N TYR A 54 4.18 2.93 5.01
CA TYR A 54 5.37 3.57 5.53
C TYR A 54 6.61 2.68 5.40
N ALA A 55 6.47 1.35 5.45
CA ALA A 55 7.57 0.45 5.14
C ALA A 55 8.06 0.63 3.69
N VAL A 56 7.14 0.72 2.73
CA VAL A 56 7.46 0.99 1.32
C VAL A 56 8.07 2.38 1.15
N ILE A 57 7.46 3.42 1.74
CA ILE A 57 7.96 4.80 1.65
C ILE A 57 9.37 4.92 2.26
N SER A 58 9.62 4.27 3.40
CA SER A 58 10.91 4.29 4.09
C SER A 58 12.03 3.75 3.22
N GLU A 59 11.81 2.60 2.58
CA GLU A 59 12.81 2.02 1.67
C GLU A 59 12.94 2.80 0.37
N ALA A 60 11.83 3.25 -0.20
CA ALA A 60 11.86 4.08 -1.38
C ALA A 60 12.67 5.37 -1.18
N TRP A 61 12.51 5.98 0.00
CA TRP A 61 13.27 7.18 0.37
C TRP A 61 14.77 6.92 0.46
N ARG A 62 15.18 5.79 1.07
CA ARG A 62 16.60 5.39 1.14
C ARG A 62 17.18 5.18 -0.26
N LEU A 63 16.53 4.38 -1.09
CA LEU A 63 17.00 4.08 -2.45
C LEU A 63 17.17 5.35 -3.32
N VAL A 64 16.24 6.31 -3.19
CA VAL A 64 16.36 7.61 -3.89
C VAL A 64 17.46 8.47 -3.30
N GLY A 65 17.58 8.53 -1.97
CA GLY A 65 18.58 9.32 -1.25
C GLY A 65 20.00 8.84 -1.53
N GLU A 66 20.22 7.53 -1.59
CA GLU A 66 21.49 6.90 -1.93
C GLU A 66 21.80 6.93 -3.44
N GLY A 67 20.86 7.42 -4.25
CA GLY A 67 21.04 7.57 -5.69
C GLY A 67 20.96 6.25 -6.47
N VAL A 68 20.43 5.18 -5.87
CA VAL A 68 20.21 3.88 -6.52
C VAL A 68 19.24 4.02 -7.69
N ILE A 69 18.23 4.88 -7.54
CA ILE A 69 17.18 5.09 -8.55
C ILE A 69 16.63 6.52 -8.49
N SER A 70 16.09 7.01 -9.61
CA SER A 70 15.39 8.30 -9.65
C SER A 70 14.01 8.19 -8.97
N PRO A 71 13.43 9.28 -8.43
CA PRO A 71 12.07 9.25 -7.89
C PRO A 71 11.02 8.79 -8.92
N THR A 72 11.20 9.17 -10.19
CA THR A 72 10.26 8.81 -11.26
C THR A 72 10.34 7.33 -11.63
N ASP A 73 11.55 6.78 -11.75
CA ASP A 73 11.72 5.36 -12.06
C ASP A 73 11.32 4.47 -10.88
N LEU A 74 11.52 4.94 -9.64
CA LEU A 74 11.02 4.25 -8.47
C LEU A 74 9.49 4.11 -8.50
N ASP A 75 8.78 5.19 -8.84
CA ASP A 75 7.32 5.14 -9.00
C ASP A 75 6.91 4.16 -10.12
N LEU A 76 7.68 4.06 -11.20
CA LEU A 76 7.42 3.11 -12.29
C LEU A 76 7.60 1.65 -11.87
N VAL A 77 8.63 1.33 -11.07
CA VAL A 77 8.81 -0.01 -10.48
C VAL A 77 7.56 -0.43 -9.70
N MET A 78 6.89 0.51 -9.05
CA MET A 78 5.63 0.26 -8.37
C MET A 78 4.44 0.23 -9.34
N SER A 79 4.19 1.28 -10.12
CA SER A 79 2.96 1.40 -10.92
C SER A 79 2.85 0.35 -12.02
N ASP A 80 3.97 0.01 -12.66
CA ASP A 80 4.01 -0.85 -13.85
C ASP A 80 4.60 -2.23 -13.52
N GLY A 81 4.95 -2.47 -12.24
CA GLY A 81 5.54 -3.71 -11.75
C GLY A 81 4.82 -4.24 -10.51
N LEU A 82 5.35 -3.92 -9.33
CA LEU A 82 4.93 -4.55 -8.07
C LEU A 82 3.48 -4.21 -7.67
N GLY A 83 3.03 -2.99 -7.96
CA GLY A 83 1.68 -2.52 -7.67
C GLY A 83 0.60 -3.22 -8.49
N MET A 84 0.90 -3.70 -9.70
CA MET A 84 -0.07 -4.38 -10.56
C MET A 84 -0.60 -5.66 -9.90
N ARG A 85 0.28 -6.49 -9.33
CA ARG A 85 -0.16 -7.70 -8.60
C ARG A 85 -0.87 -7.35 -7.29
N TYR A 86 -0.42 -6.30 -6.59
CA TYR A 86 -1.03 -5.83 -5.35
C TYR A 86 -2.41 -5.21 -5.54
N ALA A 87 -2.78 -4.84 -6.77
CA ALA A 87 -4.14 -4.48 -7.11
C ALA A 87 -5.12 -5.68 -6.96
N PHE A 88 -4.64 -6.93 -7.03
CA PHE A 88 -5.47 -8.13 -7.04
C PHE A 88 -5.24 -9.06 -5.85
N ILE A 89 -3.99 -9.34 -5.52
CA ILE A 89 -3.58 -10.30 -4.49
C ILE A 89 -2.70 -9.65 -3.43
N GLY A 90 -2.75 -10.17 -2.20
CA GLY A 90 -1.93 -9.67 -1.08
C GLY A 90 -0.45 -10.09 -1.17
N PRO A 91 0.44 -9.50 -0.35
CA PRO A 91 1.86 -9.87 -0.36
C PRO A 91 2.12 -11.32 0.08
N LEU A 92 1.35 -11.84 1.05
CA LEU A 92 1.49 -13.23 1.50
C LEU A 92 0.97 -14.24 0.46
N GLU A 93 -0.14 -13.92 -0.19
CA GLU A 93 -0.67 -14.72 -1.31
C GLU A 93 0.27 -14.67 -2.51
N THR A 94 0.90 -13.52 -2.78
CA THR A 94 1.97 -13.39 -3.77
C THR A 94 3.13 -14.34 -3.46
N MET A 95 3.57 -14.44 -2.19
CA MET A 95 4.59 -15.44 -1.81
C MET A 95 4.09 -16.86 -2.06
N HIS A 96 2.83 -17.15 -1.70
CA HIS A 96 2.26 -18.46 -1.86
C HIS A 96 2.20 -18.91 -3.33
N LEU A 97 1.87 -17.99 -4.25
CA LEU A 97 1.70 -18.28 -5.69
C LEU A 97 3.01 -18.20 -6.50
N ASN A 98 4.02 -17.50 -5.98
CA ASN A 98 5.33 -17.41 -6.65
C ASN A 98 6.26 -18.61 -6.34
N ALA A 99 5.75 -19.61 -5.63
CA ALA A 99 6.40 -20.88 -5.36
C ALA A 99 5.32 -21.98 -5.22
N GLU A 100 5.71 -23.19 -4.87
CA GLU A 100 4.76 -24.27 -4.53
C GLU A 100 4.25 -24.10 -3.09
N GLY A 101 3.64 -22.94 -2.82
CA GLY A 101 3.18 -22.53 -1.50
C GLY A 101 4.21 -21.76 -0.66
N VAL A 102 3.73 -21.13 0.41
CA VAL A 102 4.53 -20.23 1.25
C VAL A 102 5.72 -20.92 1.92
N SER A 103 5.58 -22.20 2.30
CA SER A 103 6.68 -22.98 2.87
C SER A 103 7.83 -23.12 1.88
N ASN A 104 7.50 -23.49 0.63
CA ASN A 104 8.49 -23.61 -0.43
C ASN A 104 9.09 -22.25 -0.83
N TYR A 105 8.30 -21.18 -0.80
CA TYR A 105 8.80 -19.82 -0.99
C TYR A 105 9.86 -19.47 0.06
N CYS A 106 9.60 -19.77 1.34
CA CYS A 106 10.55 -19.52 2.42
C CYS A 106 11.82 -20.38 2.28
N GLU A 107 11.71 -21.65 1.92
CA GLU A 107 12.88 -22.51 1.65
C GLU A 107 13.81 -21.92 0.56
N ARG A 108 13.23 -21.33 -0.48
CA ARG A 108 13.98 -20.77 -1.62
C ARG A 108 14.52 -19.37 -1.37
N TYR A 109 13.74 -18.51 -0.74
CA TYR A 109 13.98 -17.06 -0.76
C TYR A 109 14.20 -16.44 0.61
N ALA A 110 13.99 -17.15 1.73
CA ALA A 110 14.14 -16.55 3.06
C ALA A 110 15.56 -16.05 3.33
N GLU A 111 16.59 -16.77 2.87
CA GLU A 111 17.98 -16.33 3.02
C GLU A 111 18.23 -15.01 2.29
N GLY A 112 17.84 -14.93 1.01
CA GLY A 112 17.97 -13.71 0.21
C GLY A 112 17.16 -12.54 0.78
N MET A 113 15.92 -12.78 1.22
CA MET A 113 15.11 -11.76 1.88
C MET A 113 15.78 -11.24 3.15
N ARG A 114 16.33 -12.13 4.00
CA ARG A 114 17.05 -11.73 5.22
C ARG A 114 18.31 -10.93 4.90
N LEU A 115 19.07 -11.34 3.89
CA LEU A 115 20.27 -10.61 3.46
C LEU A 115 19.91 -9.18 3.06
N VAL A 116 18.90 -9.00 2.21
CA VAL A 116 18.44 -7.67 1.76
C VAL A 116 17.89 -6.85 2.93
N LEU A 117 17.05 -7.43 3.79
CA LEU A 117 16.49 -6.71 4.94
C LEU A 117 17.58 -6.25 5.92
N ASN A 118 18.66 -7.02 6.07
CA ASN A 118 19.80 -6.64 6.93
C ASN A 118 20.65 -5.50 6.37
N THR A 119 20.52 -5.15 5.08
CA THR A 119 21.21 -3.99 4.49
C THR A 119 20.39 -2.70 4.60
N PHE A 120 19.16 -2.75 5.12
CA PHE A 120 18.34 -1.55 5.24
C PHE A 120 18.98 -0.57 6.22
N GLY A 121 19.12 0.67 5.78
CA GLY A 121 19.59 1.77 6.60
C GLY A 121 18.60 2.16 7.72
N PRO A 122 18.96 3.16 8.54
CA PRO A 122 18.09 3.65 9.61
C PRO A 122 16.78 4.23 9.09
N VAL A 123 15.87 4.55 10.01
CA VAL A 123 14.63 5.28 9.69
C VAL A 123 15.00 6.64 9.09
N PRO A 124 14.48 7.00 7.90
CA PRO A 124 14.77 8.30 7.30
C PRO A 124 14.20 9.46 8.11
N GLU A 125 14.91 10.59 8.12
CA GLU A 125 14.45 11.84 8.73
C GLU A 125 13.41 12.60 7.88
N PHE A 126 13.11 12.11 6.66
CA PHE A 126 12.18 12.72 5.70
C PHE A 126 12.43 14.21 5.44
N SER A 127 13.70 14.63 5.43
CA SER A 127 14.14 16.01 5.30
C SER A 127 15.44 16.11 4.48
N GLY A 128 16.03 17.31 4.40
CA GLY A 128 17.31 17.56 3.73
C GLY A 128 17.26 17.51 2.21
N GLU A 129 18.35 17.09 1.58
CA GLU A 129 18.49 17.05 0.12
C GLU A 129 17.53 16.04 -0.53
N THR A 130 17.25 14.92 0.13
CA THR A 130 16.35 13.90 -0.43
C THR A 130 14.94 14.44 -0.60
N VAL A 131 14.40 15.24 0.33
CA VAL A 131 13.07 15.84 0.15
C VAL A 131 13.07 16.84 -1.01
N GLN A 132 14.14 17.60 -1.20
CA GLN A 132 14.26 18.53 -2.32
C GLN A 132 14.30 17.79 -3.65
N LYS A 133 15.10 16.71 -3.75
CA LYS A 133 15.22 15.85 -4.93
C LYS A 133 13.89 15.19 -5.30
N VAL A 134 13.21 14.58 -4.32
CA VAL A 134 11.88 13.96 -4.52
C VAL A 134 10.85 15.03 -4.92
N ASN A 135 10.81 16.16 -4.20
CA ASN A 135 9.87 17.23 -4.49
C ASN A 135 10.09 17.83 -5.88
N GLN A 136 11.34 18.06 -6.28
CA GLN A 136 11.67 18.57 -7.61
C GLN A 136 11.17 17.61 -8.69
N ALA A 137 11.55 16.33 -8.64
CA ALA A 137 11.15 15.35 -9.65
C ALA A 137 9.62 15.20 -9.76
N LEU A 138 8.92 15.16 -8.62
CA LEU A 138 7.46 15.07 -8.62
C LEU A 138 6.81 16.38 -9.10
N SER A 139 7.37 17.54 -8.77
CA SER A 139 6.86 18.85 -9.21
C SER A 139 7.07 19.10 -10.69
N GLU A 140 8.13 18.55 -11.31
CA GLU A 140 8.33 18.60 -12.76
C GLU A 140 7.23 17.83 -13.50
N LYS A 141 6.80 16.68 -12.97
CA LYS A 141 5.71 15.87 -13.55
C LYS A 141 4.31 16.40 -13.17
N ILE A 142 4.16 16.89 -11.95
CA ILE A 142 2.90 17.33 -11.34
C ILE A 142 3.17 18.64 -10.57
N PRO A 143 3.17 19.80 -11.27
CA PRO A 143 3.35 21.09 -10.63
C PRO A 143 2.39 21.31 -9.45
N VAL A 144 2.89 21.92 -8.38
CA VAL A 144 2.13 22.25 -7.16
C VAL A 144 1.21 23.47 -7.39
N VAL A 145 0.32 23.34 -8.35
CA VAL A 145 -0.72 24.31 -8.71
C VAL A 145 -2.07 23.66 -8.41
N PRO A 146 -2.98 24.29 -7.64
CA PRO A 146 -4.23 23.65 -7.21
C PRO A 146 -4.99 22.93 -8.34
N LYS A 147 -5.17 23.60 -9.48
CA LYS A 147 -5.84 23.03 -10.66
C LYS A 147 -5.13 21.79 -11.23
N VAL A 148 -3.81 21.76 -11.22
CA VAL A 148 -3.00 20.64 -11.72
C VAL A 148 -3.09 19.45 -10.76
N LEU A 149 -2.97 19.71 -9.46
CA LEU A 149 -3.13 18.70 -8.42
C LEU A 149 -4.54 18.09 -8.46
N ASP A 150 -5.57 18.91 -8.60
CA ASP A 150 -6.96 18.45 -8.67
C ASP A 150 -7.22 17.65 -9.94
N ALA A 151 -6.69 18.07 -11.09
CA ALA A 151 -6.77 17.28 -12.32
C ALA A 151 -6.08 15.91 -12.16
N ARG A 152 -4.90 15.86 -11.50
CA ARG A 152 -4.19 14.62 -11.26
C ARG A 152 -4.89 13.70 -10.26
N ARG A 153 -5.48 14.26 -9.21
CA ARG A 153 -6.32 13.53 -8.23
C ARG A 153 -7.56 12.96 -8.91
N LYS A 154 -8.22 13.74 -9.77
CA LYS A 154 -9.37 13.29 -10.56
C LYS A 154 -9.00 12.11 -11.45
N TRP A 155 -7.90 12.19 -12.20
CA TRP A 155 -7.40 11.08 -13.02
C TRP A 155 -7.13 9.82 -12.16
N ARG A 156 -6.49 9.98 -11.00
CA ARG A 156 -6.24 8.85 -10.07
C ARG A 156 -7.57 8.21 -9.64
N ASP A 157 -8.56 9.01 -9.28
CA ASP A 157 -9.85 8.52 -8.79
C ASP A 157 -10.65 7.83 -9.92
N GLU A 158 -10.53 8.29 -11.16
CA GLU A 158 -11.06 7.61 -12.36
C GLU A 158 -10.40 6.24 -12.57
N CYS A 159 -9.07 6.14 -12.43
CA CYS A 159 -8.36 4.86 -12.47
C CYS A 159 -8.83 3.91 -11.37
N LEU A 160 -8.97 4.40 -10.13
CA LEU A 160 -9.48 3.60 -9.01
C LEU A 160 -10.92 3.14 -9.25
N THR A 161 -11.75 3.98 -9.87
CA THR A 161 -13.11 3.60 -10.27
C THR A 161 -13.10 2.46 -11.29
N GLY A 162 -12.25 2.56 -12.32
CA GLY A 162 -12.09 1.51 -13.33
C GLY A 162 -11.63 0.19 -12.71
N LEU A 163 -10.62 0.26 -11.84
CA LEU A 163 -10.10 -0.90 -11.12
C LEU A 163 -11.16 -1.52 -10.19
N ALA A 164 -11.93 -0.71 -9.46
CA ALA A 164 -12.98 -1.21 -8.58
C ALA A 164 -14.05 -1.99 -9.36
N LYS A 165 -14.48 -1.48 -10.53
CA LYS A 165 -15.41 -2.18 -11.42
C LYS A 165 -14.84 -3.51 -11.91
N LEU A 166 -13.58 -3.51 -12.38
CA LEU A 166 -12.89 -4.72 -12.82
C LEU A 166 -12.81 -5.76 -11.70
N LYS A 167 -12.44 -5.35 -10.48
CA LYS A 167 -12.35 -6.27 -9.33
C LYS A 167 -13.70 -6.86 -8.92
N THR A 168 -14.80 -6.12 -9.10
CA THR A 168 -16.14 -6.65 -8.86
C THR A 168 -16.55 -7.69 -9.89
N GLN A 169 -16.23 -7.45 -11.18
CA GLN A 169 -16.47 -8.42 -12.26
C GLN A 169 -15.73 -9.74 -11.99
N MET A 170 -14.43 -9.66 -11.68
CA MET A 170 -13.58 -10.83 -11.43
C MET A 170 -13.97 -11.65 -10.17
N LYS A 171 -14.80 -11.11 -9.28
CA LYS A 171 -15.32 -11.83 -8.09
C LYS A 171 -16.67 -12.51 -8.34
N SER A 172 -17.32 -12.19 -9.46
CA SER A 172 -18.65 -12.68 -9.81
C SER A 172 -18.60 -13.95 -10.67
N ASP A 173 -17.39 -14.34 -11.10
CA ASP A 173 -17.05 -15.60 -11.79
C ASP A 173 -16.42 -16.60 -10.80
#